data_AF-A0AAD7D8A6-F1
#
_entry.id   AF-A0AAD7D8A6-F1
#
_cell.length_a   1.000
_cell.length_b   1.000
_cell.length_c   1.000
_cell.angle_alpha   90.00
_cell.angle_beta   90.00
_cell.angle_gamma   90.00
#
_symmetry.space_group_name_H-M   'P 1'
#
loop_
_entity.id
_entity.type
_entity.pdbx_description
1 polymer ?
#
loop_
_entity_poly.entity_id
_entity_poly.type
_entity_poly.pdbx_seq_one_letter_code
_entity_poly.pdbx_strand_id
1 'polypeptide(L)'
;MYDATRTDGRVQANGQKARRVSAIKKRLEISTFKLDPTHIDVRRLVNEIHRDVRTGVAAEHLDDLAIGAALRSAHINPSYIWLASHIEVAKMHKSLPPRFSDSVKALRDAPESLVLSKELLEVVEKHKDTLDNAIVHMNDYDHG
;
A
#
# COMPACT_ATOMS: atom_id res chain seq x y z
N MET A 1 34.62 -31.77 2.40
CA MET A 1 34.64 -30.32 2.64
C MET A 1 33.22 -29.82 2.66
N TYR A 2 32.75 -29.25 3.78
CA TYR A 2 31.45 -28.58 3.86
C TYR A 2 31.57 -27.23 3.15
N ASP A 3 30.75 -27.01 2.13
CA ASP A 3 30.74 -25.78 1.33
C ASP A 3 30.11 -24.63 2.14
N ALA A 4 30.96 -23.82 2.75
CA ALA A 4 30.60 -22.66 3.58
C ALA A 4 29.88 -21.56 2.78
N THR A 5 30.03 -21.52 1.45
CA THR A 5 29.39 -20.50 0.59
C THR A 5 27.90 -20.78 0.40
N ARG A 6 27.50 -22.05 0.42
CA ARG A 6 26.11 -22.50 0.28
C ARG A 6 25.28 -22.28 1.54
N THR A 7 25.91 -22.20 2.70
CA THR A 7 25.27 -21.84 3.98
C THR A 7 25.01 -20.34 4.12
N ASP A 8 25.95 -19.50 3.68
CA ASP A 8 25.83 -18.03 3.77
C ASP A 8 24.68 -17.49 2.89
N GLY A 9 24.58 -17.93 1.64
CA GLY A 9 23.48 -17.53 0.76
C GLY A 9 22.08 -17.94 1.26
N ARG A 10 21.97 -19.05 2.00
CA ARG A 10 20.71 -19.49 2.63
C ARG A 10 20.34 -18.65 3.84
N VAL A 11 21.31 -18.23 4.64
CA VAL A 11 21.10 -17.38 5.82
C VAL A 11 20.68 -15.98 5.37
N GLN A 12 21.33 -15.42 4.35
CA GLN A 12 20.98 -14.11 3.78
C GLN A 12 19.58 -14.10 3.15
N ALA A 13 19.25 -15.13 2.36
CA ALA A 13 17.91 -15.29 1.77
C ALA A 13 16.80 -15.43 2.84
N ASN A 14 17.08 -16.18 3.91
CA ASN A 14 16.15 -16.31 5.04
C ASN A 14 15.98 -14.99 5.81
N GLY A 15 17.05 -14.22 6.00
CA GLY A 15 17.01 -12.90 6.63
C GLY A 15 16.19 -11.89 5.81
N GLN A 16 16.40 -11.84 4.50
CA GLN A 16 15.62 -10.97 3.60
C GLN A 16 14.14 -11.36 3.59
N LYS A 17 13.84 -12.67 3.57
CA LYS A 17 12.47 -13.19 3.66
C LYS A 17 11.78 -12.77 4.97
N ALA A 18 12.43 -12.98 6.12
CA ALA A 18 11.88 -12.62 7.42
C ALA A 18 11.56 -11.12 7.51
N ARG A 19 12.46 -10.27 7.02
CA ARG A 19 12.25 -8.82 6.95
C ARG A 19 11.02 -8.44 6.12
N ARG A 20 10.79 -9.10 4.99
CA ARG A 20 9.65 -8.83 4.10
C ARG A 20 8.32 -9.25 4.71
N VAL A 21 8.28 -10.43 5.34
CA VAL A 21 7.10 -10.90 6.08
C VAL A 21 6.77 -9.96 7.25
N SER A 22 7.80 -9.49 7.99
CA SER A 22 7.61 -8.50 9.05
C SER A 22 7.05 -7.17 8.53
N ALA A 23 7.55 -6.70 7.38
CA ALA A 23 7.04 -5.48 6.74
C ALA A 23 5.56 -5.60 6.34
N ILE A 24 5.16 -6.74 5.77
CA ILE A 24 3.76 -7.03 5.41
C ILE A 24 2.88 -7.11 6.66
N LYS A 25 3.33 -7.81 7.71
CA LYS A 25 2.61 -7.88 8.99
C LYS A 25 2.31 -6.49 9.53
N LYS A 26 3.33 -5.63 9.62
CA LYS A 26 3.15 -4.24 10.07
C LYS A 26 2.17 -3.48 9.19
N ARG A 27 2.19 -3.71 7.87
CA ARG A 27 1.28 -3.04 6.94
C ARG A 27 -0.16 -3.48 7.13
N LEU A 28 -0.40 -4.79 7.25
CA LEU A 28 -1.72 -5.34 7.58
C LEU A 28 -2.26 -4.76 8.88
N GLU A 29 -1.43 -4.71 9.94
CA GLU A 29 -1.82 -4.15 11.25
C GLU A 29 -2.14 -2.65 11.19
N ILE A 30 -1.38 -1.87 10.41
CA ILE A 30 -1.68 -0.44 10.24
C ILE A 30 -2.97 -0.27 9.44
N SER A 31 -3.22 -1.08 8.41
CA SER A 31 -4.42 -0.99 7.57
C SER A 31 -5.72 -1.36 8.30
N THR A 32 -5.69 -1.91 9.52
CA THR A 32 -6.91 -2.18 10.31
C THR A 32 -7.41 -0.99 11.14
N PHE A 33 -6.74 0.17 11.11
CA PHE A 33 -6.96 1.28 12.07
C PHE A 33 -8.38 1.89 12.12
N LYS A 34 -9.23 1.67 11.10
CA LYS A 34 -10.66 2.06 11.05
C LYS A 34 -11.62 0.88 10.94
N LEU A 35 -11.13 -0.34 11.18
CA LEU A 35 -11.89 -1.58 11.06
C LEU A 35 -12.08 -2.21 12.44
N ASP A 36 -13.12 -3.03 12.60
CA ASP A 36 -13.27 -3.85 13.79
C ASP A 36 -12.24 -5.00 13.75
N PRO A 37 -11.25 -5.03 14.67
CA PRO A 37 -10.20 -6.04 14.66
C PRO A 37 -10.72 -7.45 14.99
N THR A 38 -11.92 -7.59 15.55
CA THR A 38 -12.51 -8.90 15.88
C THR A 38 -12.92 -9.69 14.63
N HIS A 39 -13.11 -9.01 13.49
CA HIS A 39 -13.48 -9.61 12.22
C HIS A 39 -12.30 -9.91 11.30
N ILE A 40 -11.08 -9.50 11.69
CA ILE A 40 -9.88 -9.60 10.85
C ILE A 40 -8.77 -10.34 11.61
N ASP A 41 -8.39 -11.52 11.10
CA ASP A 41 -7.25 -12.28 11.59
C ASP A 41 -6.00 -11.97 10.75
N VAL A 42 -5.27 -10.93 11.17
CA VAL A 42 -4.00 -10.54 10.54
C VAL A 42 -2.96 -11.67 10.64
N ARG A 43 -2.96 -12.47 11.72
CA ARG A 43 -1.97 -13.55 11.90
C ARG A 43 -2.17 -14.63 10.85
N ARG A 44 -3.43 -14.97 10.55
CA ARG A 44 -3.77 -15.91 9.48
C ARG A 44 -3.28 -15.39 8.12
N LEU A 45 -3.57 -14.14 7.78
CA LEU A 45 -3.10 -13.55 6.51
C LEU A 45 -1.57 -13.58 6.38
N VAL A 46 -0.84 -13.24 7.44
CA VAL A 46 0.62 -13.30 7.47
C VAL A 46 1.13 -14.73 7.23
N ASN A 47 0.48 -15.73 7.81
CA ASN A 47 0.85 -17.14 7.60
C ASN A 47 0.61 -17.62 6.17
N GLU A 48 -0.49 -17.17 5.55
CA GLU A 48 -0.77 -17.44 4.12
C GLU A 48 0.29 -16.79 3.24
N ILE A 49 0.57 -15.48 3.42
CA ILE A 49 1.56 -14.74 2.63
C ILE A 49 2.98 -15.28 2.83
N HIS A 50 3.32 -15.75 4.04
CA HIS A 50 4.64 -16.36 4.30
C HIS A 50 4.90 -17.59 3.40
N ARG A 51 3.86 -18.32 2.98
CA ARG A 51 3.98 -19.40 2.01
C ARG A 51 4.29 -18.86 0.62
N ASP A 52 3.60 -17.79 0.22
CA ASP A 52 3.68 -17.19 -1.12
C ASP A 52 4.99 -16.42 -1.36
N VAL A 53 5.54 -15.73 -0.36
CA VAL A 53 6.82 -14.98 -0.47
C VAL A 53 8.02 -15.90 -0.83
N ARG A 54 7.86 -17.23 -0.67
CA ARG A 54 8.90 -18.22 -1.01
C ARG A 54 9.25 -18.27 -2.50
N THR A 55 8.40 -17.75 -3.38
CA THR A 55 8.59 -17.77 -4.85
C THR A 55 9.43 -16.61 -5.38
N GLY A 56 9.94 -15.72 -4.52
CA GLY A 56 10.83 -14.63 -4.97
C GLY A 56 10.10 -13.40 -5.52
N VAL A 57 8.90 -13.11 -5.00
CA VAL A 57 8.14 -11.89 -5.33
C VAL A 57 9.03 -10.64 -5.20
N ALA A 58 8.81 -9.58 -5.96
CA ALA A 58 9.57 -8.33 -5.83
C ALA A 58 9.05 -7.43 -4.69
N ALA A 59 9.85 -6.48 -4.20
CA ALA A 59 9.54 -5.71 -2.98
C ALA A 59 8.33 -4.78 -3.17
N GLU A 60 8.16 -4.28 -4.39
CA GLU A 60 7.09 -3.41 -4.85
C GLU A 60 5.73 -4.14 -4.95
N HIS A 61 5.72 -5.46 -5.12
CA HIS A 61 4.51 -6.29 -5.22
C HIS A 61 4.04 -6.86 -3.87
N LEU A 62 4.66 -6.45 -2.75
CA LEU A 62 4.27 -6.97 -1.44
C LEU A 62 2.86 -6.53 -1.02
N ASP A 63 2.40 -5.35 -1.47
CA ASP A 63 1.04 -4.88 -1.22
C ASP A 63 0.01 -5.72 -1.99
N ASP A 64 0.31 -6.07 -3.24
CA ASP A 64 -0.55 -6.90 -4.07
C ASP A 64 -0.76 -8.30 -3.47
N LEU A 65 0.28 -8.86 -2.85
CA LEU A 65 0.15 -10.13 -2.09
C LEU A 65 -0.80 -9.98 -0.90
N ALA A 66 -0.70 -8.88 -0.16
CA ALA A 66 -1.54 -8.63 1.00
C ALA A 66 -3.01 -8.40 0.61
N ILE A 67 -3.24 -7.61 -0.44
CA ILE A 67 -4.56 -7.38 -1.05
C ILE A 67 -5.16 -8.71 -1.51
N GLY A 68 -4.41 -9.50 -2.27
CA GLY A 68 -4.87 -10.80 -2.75
C GLY A 68 -5.23 -11.76 -1.61
N ALA A 69 -4.44 -11.79 -0.53
CA ALA A 69 -4.73 -12.61 0.64
C ALA A 69 -6.00 -12.15 1.38
N ALA A 70 -6.19 -10.83 1.53
CA ALA A 70 -7.39 -10.26 2.12
C ALA A 70 -8.65 -10.58 1.28
N LEU A 71 -8.61 -10.35 -0.04
CA LEU A 71 -9.72 -10.66 -0.94
C LEU A 71 -10.08 -12.15 -0.95
N ARG A 72 -9.08 -13.05 -0.89
CA ARG A 72 -9.35 -14.48 -0.73
C ARG A 72 -10.07 -14.81 0.58
N SER A 73 -9.91 -14.00 1.62
CA SER A 73 -10.58 -14.16 2.91
C SER A 73 -11.95 -13.46 2.99
N ALA A 74 -12.35 -12.71 1.95
CA ALA A 74 -13.62 -11.98 1.92
C ALA A 74 -14.86 -12.88 2.03
N HIS A 75 -14.77 -14.15 1.59
CA HIS A 75 -15.85 -15.13 1.73
C HIS A 75 -16.14 -15.50 3.20
N ILE A 76 -15.20 -15.23 4.11
CA ILE A 76 -15.34 -15.52 5.55
C ILE A 76 -16.01 -14.35 6.26
N ASN A 77 -15.57 -13.14 5.94
CA ASN A 77 -16.14 -11.91 6.45
C ASN A 77 -15.90 -10.76 5.46
N PRO A 78 -16.93 -9.96 5.11
CA PRO A 78 -16.76 -8.79 4.25
C PRO A 78 -15.76 -7.74 4.75
N SER A 79 -15.41 -7.69 6.05
CA SER A 79 -14.37 -6.80 6.60
C SER A 79 -13.00 -6.98 5.94
N TYR A 80 -12.72 -8.14 5.32
CA TYR A 80 -11.48 -8.32 4.56
C TYR A 80 -11.48 -7.56 3.22
N ILE A 81 -12.65 -7.23 2.66
CA ILE A 81 -12.75 -6.34 1.49
C ILE A 81 -12.27 -4.95 1.87
N TRP A 82 -12.78 -4.41 2.99
CA TRP A 82 -12.33 -3.13 3.54
C TRP A 82 -10.83 -3.11 3.85
N LEU A 83 -10.28 -4.20 4.40
CA LEU A 83 -8.83 -4.32 4.60
C LEU A 83 -8.07 -4.24 3.28
N ALA A 84 -8.52 -4.94 2.24
CA ALA A 84 -7.91 -4.89 0.91
C ALA A 84 -7.94 -3.46 0.35
N SER A 85 -9.08 -2.79 0.45
CA SER A 85 -9.28 -1.40 -0.01
C SER A 85 -8.38 -0.43 0.76
N HIS A 86 -8.22 -0.58 2.09
CA HIS A 86 -7.29 0.21 2.88
C HIS A 86 -5.82 0.02 2.46
N ILE A 87 -5.42 -1.20 2.10
CA ILE A 87 -4.06 -1.47 1.62
C ILE A 87 -3.85 -0.81 0.26
N GLU A 88 -4.83 -0.89 -0.65
CA GLU A 88 -4.75 -0.27 -1.97
C GLU A 88 -4.68 1.26 -1.88
N VAL A 89 -5.51 1.90 -1.04
CA VAL A 89 -5.42 3.34 -0.76
C VAL A 89 -4.03 3.71 -0.23
N ALA A 90 -3.52 2.96 0.75
CA ALA A 90 -2.18 3.20 1.31
C ALA A 90 -1.04 2.94 0.31
N LYS A 91 -1.25 2.08 -0.69
CA LYS A 91 -0.32 1.86 -1.80
C LYS A 91 -0.39 3.05 -2.78
N MET A 92 -1.59 3.49 -3.13
CA MET A 92 -1.82 4.65 -4.01
C MET A 92 -1.21 5.93 -3.42
N HIS A 93 -1.43 6.24 -2.15
CA HIS A 93 -0.86 7.42 -1.49
C HIS A 93 0.67 7.45 -1.52
N LYS A 94 1.36 6.30 -1.59
CA LYS A 94 2.83 6.27 -1.73
C LYS A 94 3.31 6.57 -3.15
N SER A 95 2.43 6.40 -4.15
CA SER A 95 2.74 6.65 -5.56
C SER A 95 2.40 8.08 -6.03
N LEU A 96 1.70 8.86 -5.19
CA LEU A 96 1.22 10.20 -5.52
C LEU A 96 1.95 11.27 -4.70
N PRO A 97 2.04 12.51 -5.20
CA PRO A 97 2.48 13.64 -4.41
C PRO A 97 1.57 13.85 -3.17
N PRO A 98 2.14 14.23 -2.01
CA PRO A 98 1.38 14.36 -0.77
C PRO A 98 0.45 15.59 -0.74
N ARG A 99 0.73 16.58 -1.57
CA ARG A 99 -0.03 17.83 -1.67
C ARG A 99 -0.83 17.84 -2.97
N PHE A 100 -2.07 18.32 -2.88
CA PHE A 100 -2.95 18.43 -4.03
C PHE A 100 -2.37 19.33 -5.12
N SER A 101 -1.83 20.47 -4.74
CA SER A 101 -1.19 21.40 -5.68
C SER A 101 -0.01 20.76 -6.43
N ASP A 102 0.76 19.88 -5.78
CA ASP A 102 1.87 19.17 -6.41
C ASP A 102 1.35 18.09 -7.39
N SER A 103 0.24 17.42 -7.05
CA SER A 103 -0.46 16.51 -7.97
C SER A 103 -0.99 17.23 -9.21
N VAL A 104 -1.59 18.42 -9.05
CA VAL A 104 -2.04 19.27 -10.17
C VAL A 104 -0.87 19.66 -11.08
N LYS A 105 0.29 20.00 -10.50
CA LYS A 105 1.52 20.28 -11.27
C LYS A 105 2.00 19.05 -12.03
N ALA A 106 2.04 17.88 -11.38
CA ALA A 106 2.42 16.62 -12.01
C ALA A 106 1.48 16.25 -13.18
N LEU A 107 0.18 16.49 -13.03
CA LEU A 107 -0.83 16.29 -14.08
C LEU A 107 -0.62 17.24 -15.29
N ARG A 108 -0.32 18.51 -15.03
CA ARG A 108 0.01 19.50 -16.07
C ARG A 108 1.23 19.09 -16.88
N ASP A 109 2.24 18.56 -16.21
CA ASP A 109 3.54 18.22 -16.81
C ASP A 109 3.56 16.79 -17.40
N ALA A 110 2.46 16.04 -17.27
CA ALA A 110 2.36 14.67 -17.79
C ALA A 110 2.34 14.67 -19.34
N PRO A 111 2.97 13.67 -19.99
CA PRO A 111 3.03 13.57 -21.46
C PRO A 111 1.64 13.46 -22.12
N GLU A 112 0.71 12.80 -21.45
CA GLU A 112 -0.71 12.72 -21.83
C GLU A 112 -1.50 13.82 -21.13
N SER A 113 -1.10 15.08 -21.31
CA SER A 113 -1.64 16.19 -20.53
C SER A 113 -3.16 16.18 -20.59
N LEU A 114 -3.81 15.85 -19.47
CA LEU A 114 -5.19 16.22 -19.27
C LEU A 114 -5.24 17.73 -19.42
N VAL A 115 -6.15 18.23 -20.26
CA VAL A 115 -6.28 19.66 -20.52
C VAL A 115 -6.84 20.31 -19.26
N LEU A 116 -5.96 20.65 -18.32
CA LEU A 116 -6.27 21.51 -17.20
C LEU A 116 -6.39 22.93 -17.75
N SER A 117 -7.49 23.61 -17.44
CA SER A 117 -7.66 25.00 -17.87
C SER A 117 -6.60 25.88 -17.20
N LYS A 118 -6.16 26.93 -17.90
CA LYS A 118 -5.25 27.93 -17.31
C LYS A 118 -5.84 28.55 -16.05
N GLU A 119 -7.15 28.81 -16.07
CA GLU A 119 -7.90 29.32 -14.93
C GLU A 119 -7.81 28.40 -13.71
N LEU A 120 -7.96 27.08 -13.88
CA LEU A 120 -7.80 26.11 -12.79
C LEU A 120 -6.38 26.17 -12.22
N LEU A 121 -5.36 26.17 -13.07
CA LEU A 121 -3.97 26.24 -12.64
C LEU A 121 -3.66 27.53 -11.86
N GLU A 122 -4.19 28.66 -12.31
CA GLU A 122 -4.04 29.96 -11.64
C GLU A 122 -4.74 29.98 -10.28
N VAL A 123 -5.96 29.46 -10.19
CA VAL A 123 -6.71 29.35 -8.93
C VAL A 123 -5.97 28.45 -7.94
N VAL A 124 -5.49 27.29 -8.39
CA VAL A 124 -4.76 26.34 -7.53
C VAL A 124 -3.45 26.95 -7.04
N GLU A 125 -2.69 27.63 -7.89
CA GLU A 125 -1.43 28.27 -7.45
C GLU A 125 -1.70 29.43 -6.49
N LYS A 126 -2.70 30.28 -6.79
CA LYS A 126 -3.07 31.43 -5.94
C LYS A 126 -3.56 31.03 -4.56
N HIS A 127 -4.24 29.89 -4.45
CA HIS A 127 -4.87 29.41 -3.21
C HIS A 127 -4.23 28.13 -2.66
N LYS A 128 -2.99 27.83 -3.07
CA LYS A 128 -2.28 26.57 -2.78
C LYS A 128 -2.36 26.14 -1.32
N ASP A 129 -1.97 27.01 -0.39
CA ASP A 129 -1.91 26.65 1.03
C ASP A 129 -3.31 26.38 1.61
N THR A 130 -4.33 27.13 1.18
CA THR A 130 -5.71 26.90 1.63
C THR A 130 -6.23 25.57 1.12
N LEU A 131 -6.01 25.26 -0.17
CA LEU A 131 -6.49 24.04 -0.81
C LEU A 131 -5.77 22.79 -0.28
N ASP A 132 -4.45 22.85 -0.15
CA ASP A 132 -3.65 21.73 0.36
C ASP A 132 -4.03 21.37 1.80
N ASN A 133 -4.31 22.38 2.64
CA ASN A 133 -4.69 22.17 4.04
C ASN A 133 -6.16 21.82 4.24
N ALA A 134 -7.03 22.07 3.26
CA ALA A 134 -8.45 21.71 3.33
C ALA A 134 -8.70 20.21 3.09
N ILE A 135 -7.74 19.49 2.51
CA ILE A 135 -7.89 18.09 2.12
C ILE A 135 -7.60 17.16 3.29
N VAL A 136 -8.53 16.23 3.52
CA VAL A 136 -8.44 15.23 4.58
C VAL A 136 -8.25 13.85 3.94
N HIS A 137 -6.99 13.44 3.75
CA HIS A 137 -6.62 12.13 3.15
C HIS A 137 -7.17 10.91 3.91
N MET A 138 -7.57 11.09 5.18
CA MET A 138 -8.16 10.04 5.99
C MET A 138 -9.55 9.58 5.49
N ASN A 139 -10.22 10.43 4.70
CA ASN A 139 -11.54 10.13 4.14
C ASN A 139 -11.47 9.05 3.05
N ASP A 140 -10.32 8.86 2.41
CA ASP A 140 -10.14 7.82 1.37
C ASP A 140 -10.32 6.39 1.92
N TYR A 141 -10.22 6.23 3.25
CA TYR A 141 -10.41 4.96 3.95
C TYR A 141 -11.87 4.69 4.34
N ASP A 142 -12.84 5.48 3.85
CA ASP A 142 -14.27 5.25 4.09
C ASP A 142 -14.95 4.48 2.93
N HIS A 143 -14.16 3.80 2.09
CA HIS A 143 -14.62 3.01 0.95
C HIS A 143 -14.08 1.57 0.96
N GLY A 144 -14.96 0.62 0.60
CA GLY A 144 -14.72 -0.83 0.63
C GLY A 144 -15.01 -1.45 -0.72
#